data_AF-R0KRC3-F1
#
_entry.id   AF-R0KRC3-F1
#
_cell.length_a   1.000
_cell.length_b   1.000
_cell.length_c   1.000
_cell.angle_alpha   90.00
_cell.angle_beta   90.00
_cell.angle_gamma   90.00
#
_symmetry.space_group_name_H-M   'P 1'
#
loop_
_entity.id
_entity.type
_entity.pdbx_description
1 polymer ?
#
loop_
_entity_poly.entity_id
_entity_poly.type
_entity_poly.pdbx_seq_one_letter_code
_entity_poly.pdbx_strand_id
1 'polypeptide(L)'
;CGYFDVQYNRGCVVLFGSEYGKLKSWDGALTHRQDALGFPRAQLLLEAQSKLMGILRQILTKALARIPADPPQGAESLLHCITRYWFWQGVLVEIEHTSALFSRFRDHIAPGSDLPQKFESALGALEAIIDQGIDLRVRQLSSLLRERPGFSDLYEHEYDAATNSSITRVKSCPGMPNPVTEYKTHRLWWCLGNLLAEYENPSRFPYAMLFGILDDHLRTSSANERKKMDGIMYERFTDFATMIKLAEALRFHRPSYAKRQPDDCKVKDDRLGWRRICLANNRPYISWRAANALRNFQKTNPPAGGKCGKWLQAYQANHDALQKLW
;
A
#
# COMPACT_ATOMS: atom_id res chain seq x y z
N CYS A 1 -2.11 4.34 31.72
CA CYS A 1 -0.88 3.53 31.79
C CYS A 1 -0.51 3.13 30.37
N GLY A 2 0.59 3.65 29.82
CA GLY A 2 0.96 3.46 28.40
C GLY A 2 1.69 2.13 28.16
N TYR A 3 1.51 1.54 26.97
CA TYR A 3 2.06 0.23 26.55
C TYR A 3 3.60 0.13 26.48
N PHE A 4 4.32 1.20 26.83
CA PHE A 4 5.78 1.26 26.76
C PHE A 4 6.31 1.70 28.12
N ASP A 5 6.98 0.78 28.80
CA ASP A 5 7.67 1.04 30.06
C ASP A 5 8.93 1.87 29.73
N VAL A 6 8.80 3.19 29.82
CA VAL A 6 9.90 4.10 29.52
C VAL A 6 10.79 4.22 30.75
N GLN A 7 12.05 3.84 30.60
CA GLN A 7 13.02 4.02 31.68
C GLN A 7 13.37 5.49 31.77
N TYR A 8 13.28 6.07 32.97
CA TYR A 8 13.77 7.42 33.17
C TYR A 8 15.30 7.42 33.14
N ASN A 9 15.86 8.26 32.28
CA ASN A 9 17.26 8.62 32.31
C ASN A 9 17.34 10.14 32.23
N ARG A 10 18.19 10.74 33.07
CA ARG A 10 18.41 12.20 33.10
C ARG A 10 19.11 12.75 31.85
N GLY A 11 19.49 11.87 30.92
CA GLY A 11 20.13 12.23 29.66
C GLY A 11 19.14 12.53 28.53
N CYS A 12 19.71 12.94 27.41
CA CYS A 12 19.01 13.01 26.13
C CYS A 12 19.68 12.03 25.15
N VAL A 13 18.91 11.56 24.18
CA VAL A 13 19.42 10.71 23.10
C VAL A 13 19.53 11.56 21.85
N VAL A 14 20.69 11.46 21.22
CA VAL A 14 21.02 12.15 19.99
C VAL A 14 20.25 11.51 18.82
N LEU A 15 19.57 12.32 18.01
CA LEU A 15 18.77 11.82 16.88
C LEU A 15 19.44 12.06 15.52
N PHE A 16 20.77 12.11 15.51
CA PHE A 16 21.54 12.46 14.33
C PHE A 16 23.00 11.95 14.39
N GLY A 17 23.62 11.79 13.24
CA GLY A 17 25.05 11.66 13.00
C GLY A 17 25.57 10.30 13.41
N SER A 18 26.89 10.18 13.54
CA SER A 18 27.56 8.99 14.07
C SER A 18 27.20 8.69 15.53
N GLU A 19 26.56 9.65 16.18
CA GLU A 19 26.06 9.56 17.55
C GLU A 19 24.55 9.25 17.59
N TYR A 20 23.88 9.00 16.45
CA TYR A 20 22.46 8.68 16.39
C TYR A 20 22.12 7.50 17.31
N GLY A 21 21.17 7.69 18.21
CA GLY A 21 20.76 6.71 19.21
C GLY A 21 21.66 6.64 20.45
N LYS A 22 22.75 7.44 20.53
CA LYS A 22 23.60 7.49 21.73
C LYS A 22 23.01 8.37 22.82
N LEU A 23 23.13 7.89 24.05
CA LEU A 23 22.75 8.60 25.26
C LEU A 23 23.84 9.60 25.66
N LYS A 24 23.47 10.86 25.90
CA LYS A 24 24.32 11.94 26.42
C LYS A 24 23.70 12.60 27.64
N SER A 25 24.50 13.36 28.39
CA SER A 25 23.97 14.26 29.42
C SER A 25 22.97 15.23 28.80
N TRP A 26 21.90 15.54 29.54
CA TRP A 26 20.87 16.46 29.06
C TRP A 26 21.46 17.79 28.62
N ASP A 27 21.05 18.22 27.42
CA ASP A 27 21.41 19.49 26.83
C ASP A 27 20.12 20.15 26.32
N GLY A 28 19.75 21.26 26.96
CA GLY A 28 18.55 22.00 26.62
C GLY A 28 18.62 22.65 25.24
N ALA A 29 19.80 23.09 24.80
CA ALA A 29 19.96 23.72 23.49
C ALA A 29 19.78 22.69 22.37
N LEU A 30 20.38 21.50 22.51
CA LEU A 30 20.16 20.39 21.56
C LEU A 30 18.70 19.94 21.56
N THR A 31 18.07 19.86 22.73
CA THR A 31 16.68 19.37 22.81
C THR A 31 15.68 20.38 22.26
N HIS A 32 15.89 21.69 22.45
CA HIS A 32 15.04 22.73 21.87
C HIS A 32 15.15 22.82 20.35
N ARG A 33 16.30 22.48 19.77
CA ARG A 33 16.49 22.36 18.32
C ARG A 33 15.97 21.04 17.72
N GLN A 34 15.45 20.13 18.56
CA GLN A 34 15.03 18.77 18.20
C GLN A 34 16.17 17.85 17.71
N ASP A 35 17.41 18.23 18.03
CA ASP A 35 18.62 17.48 17.73
C ASP A 35 18.81 16.29 18.69
N ALA A 36 18.35 16.47 19.92
CA ALA A 36 18.25 15.40 20.90
C ALA A 36 16.82 15.35 21.44
N LEU A 37 16.39 14.18 21.89
CA LEU A 37 15.16 14.05 22.64
C LEU A 37 15.48 13.56 24.04
N GLY A 38 14.74 14.04 25.04
CA GLY A 38 14.79 13.45 26.38
C GLY A 38 14.62 11.94 26.29
N PHE A 39 15.45 11.21 27.04
CA PHE A 39 15.64 9.78 26.86
C PHE A 39 14.33 8.96 26.78
N PRO A 40 13.31 9.18 27.65
CA PRO A 40 12.03 8.47 27.53
C PRO A 40 11.35 8.65 26.17
N ARG A 41 11.39 9.87 25.61
CA ARG A 41 10.74 10.19 24.33
C ARG A 41 11.55 9.68 23.15
N ALA A 42 12.88 9.72 23.25
CA ALA A 42 13.75 9.18 22.22
C ALA A 42 13.69 7.66 22.14
N GLN A 43 13.65 6.98 23.28
CA GLN A 43 13.46 5.54 23.36
C GLN A 43 12.17 5.14 22.63
N LEU A 44 11.06 5.84 22.92
CA LEU A 44 9.79 5.62 22.21
C LEU A 44 9.91 5.86 20.70
N LEU A 45 10.58 6.94 20.27
CA LEU A 45 10.72 7.27 18.86
C LEU A 45 11.55 6.24 18.10
N LEU A 46 12.71 5.86 18.63
CA LEU A 46 13.64 4.92 17.99
C LEU A 46 13.08 3.51 17.98
N GLU A 47 12.48 3.07 19.09
CA GLU A 47 11.74 1.82 19.12
C GLU A 47 10.58 1.84 18.14
N ALA A 48 9.82 2.94 18.06
CA ALA A 48 8.73 3.07 17.11
C ALA A 48 9.24 3.00 15.66
N GLN A 49 10.27 3.74 15.29
CA GLN A 49 10.80 3.75 13.91
C GLN A 49 11.35 2.37 13.49
N SER A 50 12.11 1.71 14.36
CA SER A 50 12.64 0.36 14.10
C SER A 50 11.52 -0.69 14.04
N LYS A 51 10.60 -0.68 15.02
CA LYS A 51 9.43 -1.56 15.03
C LYS A 51 8.55 -1.29 13.82
N LEU A 52 8.34 -0.03 13.43
CA LEU A 52 7.58 0.34 12.24
C LEU A 52 8.21 -0.29 11.01
N MET A 53 9.50 -0.07 10.72
CA MET A 53 10.13 -0.67 9.52
C MET A 53 10.07 -2.21 9.52
N GLY A 54 10.27 -2.85 10.67
CA GLY A 54 10.10 -4.29 10.82
C GLY A 54 8.65 -4.75 10.58
N ILE A 55 7.68 -4.04 11.15
CA ILE A 55 6.25 -4.29 10.98
C ILE A 55 5.84 -4.07 9.52
N LEU A 56 6.27 -2.98 8.88
CA LEU A 56 5.99 -2.68 7.48
C LEU A 56 6.49 -3.81 6.57
N ARG A 57 7.71 -4.29 6.79
CA ARG A 57 8.25 -5.45 6.08
C ARG A 57 7.43 -6.71 6.33
N GLN A 58 7.08 -7.01 7.58
CA GLN A 58 6.27 -8.19 7.91
C GLN A 58 4.86 -8.13 7.32
N ILE A 59 4.19 -6.98 7.41
CA ILE A 59 2.86 -6.77 6.82
C ILE A 59 2.96 -6.96 5.31
N LEU A 60 3.99 -6.43 4.67
CA LEU A 60 4.20 -6.59 3.24
C LEU A 60 4.47 -8.05 2.84
N THR A 61 5.32 -8.77 3.58
CA THR A 61 5.54 -10.20 3.37
C THR A 61 4.23 -10.99 3.51
N LYS A 62 3.39 -10.65 4.50
CA LYS A 62 2.07 -11.27 4.66
C LYS A 62 1.11 -10.88 3.53
N ALA A 63 1.14 -9.64 3.06
CA ALA A 63 0.33 -9.18 1.92
C ALA A 63 0.71 -9.91 0.63
N LEU A 64 2.01 -10.11 0.39
CA LEU A 64 2.52 -10.93 -0.71
C LEU A 64 2.06 -12.39 -0.60
N ALA A 65 2.12 -12.98 0.60
CA ALA A 65 1.70 -14.36 0.83
C ALA A 65 0.20 -14.60 0.67
N ARG A 66 -0.64 -13.56 0.77
CA ARG A 66 -2.10 -13.65 0.54
C ARG A 66 -2.46 -13.73 -0.94
N ILE A 67 -1.52 -13.46 -1.83
CA ILE A 67 -1.74 -13.63 -3.26
C ILE A 67 -1.72 -15.13 -3.55
N PRO A 68 -2.80 -15.70 -4.11
CA PRO A 68 -2.86 -17.13 -4.34
C PRO A 68 -1.73 -17.56 -5.29
N ALA A 69 -1.10 -18.70 -4.99
CA ALA A 69 -0.07 -19.29 -5.82
C ALA A 69 -0.61 -19.69 -7.21
N ASP A 70 -1.90 -20.05 -7.26
CA ASP A 70 -2.62 -20.37 -8.48
C ASP A 70 -3.55 -19.23 -8.92
N PRO A 71 -3.66 -18.97 -10.24
CA PRO A 71 -4.60 -18.01 -10.81
C PRO A 71 -6.05 -18.24 -10.36
N PRO A 72 -6.74 -17.23 -9.80
CA PRO A 72 -8.16 -17.36 -9.53
C PRO A 72 -8.94 -17.55 -10.84
N GLN A 73 -10.04 -18.31 -10.78
CA GLN A 73 -10.86 -18.63 -11.95
C GLN A 73 -11.43 -17.34 -12.56
N GLY A 74 -10.98 -16.99 -13.77
CA GLY A 74 -11.42 -15.81 -14.52
C GLY A 74 -10.27 -14.88 -14.95
N ALA A 75 -10.35 -14.38 -16.18
CA ALA A 75 -9.35 -13.50 -16.79
C ALA A 75 -9.07 -12.20 -16.01
N GLU A 76 -10.14 -11.58 -15.52
CA GLU A 76 -10.11 -10.32 -14.77
C GLU A 76 -9.53 -10.50 -13.37
N SER A 77 -9.83 -11.64 -12.74
CA SER A 77 -9.33 -12.00 -11.40
C SER A 77 -7.81 -12.25 -11.41
N LEU A 78 -7.30 -12.95 -12.44
CA LEU A 78 -5.87 -13.21 -12.60
C LEU A 78 -5.05 -11.95 -12.84
N LEU A 79 -5.53 -11.07 -13.72
CA LEU A 79 -4.89 -9.79 -14.00
C LEU A 79 -4.72 -8.95 -12.73
N HIS A 80 -5.76 -8.93 -11.90
CA HIS A 80 -5.73 -8.25 -10.63
C HIS A 80 -4.69 -8.87 -9.67
N CYS A 81 -4.57 -10.20 -9.60
CA CYS A 81 -3.55 -10.84 -8.77
C CYS A 81 -2.12 -10.50 -9.24
N ILE A 82 -1.85 -10.54 -10.54
CA ILE A 82 -0.53 -10.21 -11.10
C ILE A 82 -0.16 -8.76 -10.81
N THR A 83 -1.07 -7.82 -11.10
CA THR A 83 -0.81 -6.39 -10.89
C THR A 83 -0.62 -6.06 -9.40
N ARG A 84 -1.36 -6.73 -8.51
CA ARG A 84 -1.17 -6.63 -7.07
C ARG A 84 0.17 -7.21 -6.62
N TYR A 85 0.55 -8.39 -7.10
CA TYR A 85 1.83 -9.01 -6.79
C TYR A 85 2.99 -8.11 -7.21
N TRP A 86 2.94 -7.62 -8.45
CA TRP A 86 3.96 -6.74 -8.97
C TRP A 86 4.07 -5.41 -8.22
N PHE A 87 2.95 -4.84 -7.82
CA PHE A 87 2.92 -3.66 -6.97
C PHE A 87 3.63 -3.93 -5.64
N TRP A 88 3.21 -4.97 -4.90
CA TRP A 88 3.79 -5.27 -3.59
C TRP A 88 5.26 -5.69 -3.67
N GLN A 89 5.65 -6.40 -4.72
CA GLN A 89 7.06 -6.71 -4.99
C GLN A 89 7.86 -5.42 -5.24
N GLY A 90 7.28 -4.45 -5.97
CA GLY A 90 7.88 -3.13 -6.17
C GLY A 90 8.08 -2.37 -4.87
N VAL A 91 7.05 -2.32 -4.01
CA VAL A 91 7.14 -1.70 -2.68
C VAL A 91 8.21 -2.38 -1.83
N LEU A 92 8.33 -3.71 -1.87
CA LEU A 92 9.34 -4.43 -1.10
C LEU A 92 10.75 -4.03 -1.52
N VAL A 93 11.01 -3.96 -2.83
CA VAL A 93 12.29 -3.52 -3.39
C VAL A 93 12.62 -2.09 -2.94
N GLU A 94 11.64 -1.17 -2.94
CA GLU A 94 11.86 0.20 -2.44
C GLU A 94 12.12 0.25 -0.94
N ILE A 95 11.46 -0.58 -0.13
CA ILE A 95 11.72 -0.69 1.32
C ILE A 95 13.14 -1.22 1.56
N GLU A 96 13.54 -2.29 0.88
CA GLU A 96 14.87 -2.89 1.02
C GLU A 96 15.97 -1.91 0.57
N HIS A 97 15.74 -1.19 -0.53
CA HIS A 97 16.63 -0.13 -0.99
C HIS A 97 16.78 1.00 0.04
N THR A 98 15.66 1.48 0.58
CA THR A 98 15.63 2.53 1.60
C THR A 98 16.33 2.08 2.88
N SER A 99 16.11 0.82 3.31
CA SER A 99 16.76 0.23 4.48
C SER A 99 18.28 0.08 4.31
N ALA A 100 18.74 -0.31 3.13
CA ALA A 100 20.16 -0.39 2.81
C ALA A 100 20.82 1.00 2.84
N LEU A 101 20.16 2.02 2.29
CA LEU A 101 20.64 3.40 2.33
C LEU A 101 20.64 3.97 3.75
N PHE A 102 19.61 3.71 4.54
CA PHE A 102 19.59 4.08 5.95
C PHE A 102 20.79 3.48 6.67
N SER A 103 21.04 2.18 6.52
CA SER A 103 22.17 1.50 7.17
C SER A 103 23.52 2.09 6.77
N ARG A 104 23.67 2.56 5.52
CA ARG A 104 24.89 3.18 5.01
C ARG A 104 25.07 4.64 5.47
N PHE A 105 23.99 5.40 5.50
CA PHE A 105 24.02 6.85 5.72
C PHE A 105 23.63 7.27 7.14
N ARG A 106 23.25 6.34 8.01
CA ARG A 106 22.83 6.61 9.39
C ARG A 106 23.76 7.58 10.10
N ASP A 107 25.07 7.34 9.96
CA ASP A 107 26.09 8.10 10.67
C ASP A 107 26.37 9.50 10.04
N HIS A 108 25.76 9.81 8.90
CA HIS A 108 25.91 11.09 8.16
C HIS A 108 24.75 12.07 8.36
N ILE A 109 23.65 11.67 9.03
CA ILE A 109 22.45 12.50 9.16
C ILE A 109 22.63 13.44 10.35
N ALA A 110 23.17 14.66 10.22
CA ALA A 110 23.48 15.54 11.37
C ALA A 110 22.24 16.29 11.95
N PRO A 111 22.36 16.95 13.12
CA PRO A 111 21.25 17.62 13.79
C PRO A 111 20.78 18.82 12.99
N GLY A 112 19.47 18.96 12.80
CA GLY A 112 18.91 20.06 12.02
C GLY A 112 19.43 20.13 10.58
N SER A 113 20.22 19.14 10.13
CA SER A 113 20.73 19.07 8.77
C SER A 113 19.82 18.20 7.93
N ASP A 114 19.76 18.51 6.65
CA ASP A 114 18.99 17.74 5.69
C ASP A 114 19.46 16.28 5.64
N LEU A 115 18.54 15.40 5.27
CA LEU A 115 18.87 14.01 5.02
C LEU A 115 19.89 13.92 3.85
N PRO A 116 20.83 12.97 3.87
CA PRO A 116 21.68 12.71 2.72
C PRO A 116 20.83 12.51 1.47
N GLN A 117 21.08 13.30 0.43
CA GLN A 117 20.21 13.43 -0.74
C GLN A 117 19.75 12.09 -1.34
N LYS A 118 20.64 11.08 -1.36
CA LYS A 118 20.31 9.73 -1.85
C LYS A 118 19.30 9.00 -0.97
N PHE A 119 19.44 9.11 0.36
CA PHE A 119 18.51 8.51 1.30
C PHE A 119 17.18 9.26 1.31
N GLU A 120 17.22 10.59 1.29
CA GLU A 120 16.03 11.43 1.14
C GLU A 120 15.24 11.08 -0.14
N SER A 121 15.95 10.98 -1.27
CA SER A 121 15.35 10.64 -2.57
C SER A 121 14.73 9.24 -2.58
N ALA A 122 15.28 8.30 -1.80
CA ALA A 122 14.76 6.95 -1.66
C ALA A 122 13.49 6.92 -0.78
N LEU A 123 13.48 7.64 0.34
CA LEU A 123 12.26 7.82 1.16
C LEU A 123 11.14 8.49 0.35
N GLY A 124 11.46 9.55 -0.39
CA GLY A 124 10.51 10.24 -1.26
C GLY A 124 9.98 9.34 -2.38
N ALA A 125 10.81 8.46 -2.96
CA ALA A 125 10.34 7.47 -3.93
C ALA A 125 9.46 6.39 -3.26
N LEU A 126 9.86 5.88 -2.10
CA LEU A 126 9.06 4.89 -1.38
C LEU A 126 7.66 5.42 -1.03
N GLU A 127 7.53 6.68 -0.58
CA GLU A 127 6.21 7.28 -0.39
C GLU A 127 5.46 7.45 -1.72
N ALA A 128 6.13 7.91 -2.77
CA ALA A 128 5.50 8.12 -4.08
C ALA A 128 4.90 6.84 -4.69
N ILE A 129 5.58 5.69 -4.56
CA ILE A 129 5.04 4.41 -5.07
C ILE A 129 3.81 3.97 -4.27
N ILE A 130 3.79 4.21 -2.96
CA ILE A 130 2.64 3.88 -2.11
C ILE A 130 1.45 4.78 -2.44
N ASP A 131 1.67 6.10 -2.58
CA ASP A 131 0.63 7.06 -2.91
C ASP A 131 -0.01 6.76 -4.28
N GLN A 132 0.81 6.50 -5.30
CA GLN A 132 0.29 6.07 -6.60
C GLN A 132 -0.53 4.78 -6.49
N GLY A 133 -0.08 3.86 -5.65
CA GLY A 133 -0.84 2.66 -5.34
C GLY A 133 -2.19 2.98 -4.69
N ILE A 134 -2.23 3.89 -3.72
CA ILE A 134 -3.44 4.29 -2.99
C ILE A 134 -4.46 4.83 -3.99
N ASP A 135 -4.06 5.76 -4.85
CA ASP A 135 -4.94 6.35 -5.87
C ASP A 135 -5.50 5.31 -6.85
N LEU A 136 -4.68 4.33 -7.24
CA LEU A 136 -5.16 3.23 -8.09
C LEU A 136 -6.17 2.36 -7.35
N ARG A 137 -5.91 2.03 -6.08
CA ARG A 137 -6.80 1.18 -5.27
C ARG A 137 -8.09 1.88 -4.92
N VAL A 138 -8.08 3.19 -4.66
CA VAL A 138 -9.31 3.98 -4.45
C VAL A 138 -10.23 3.86 -5.65
N ARG A 139 -9.70 4.01 -6.87
CA ARG A 139 -10.49 3.85 -8.11
C ARG A 139 -11.04 2.44 -8.28
N GLN A 140 -10.19 1.43 -8.06
CA GLN A 140 -10.60 0.02 -8.17
C GLN A 140 -11.64 -0.38 -7.12
N LEU A 141 -11.44 0.01 -5.85
CA LEU A 141 -12.38 -0.24 -4.76
C LEU A 141 -13.69 0.51 -4.94
N SER A 142 -13.64 1.73 -5.50
CA SER A 142 -14.85 2.48 -5.83
C SER A 142 -15.68 1.78 -6.91
N SER A 143 -15.05 1.22 -7.95
CA SER A 143 -15.74 0.40 -8.95
C SER A 143 -16.31 -0.88 -8.33
N LEU A 144 -15.47 -1.58 -7.55
CA LEU A 144 -15.84 -2.81 -6.87
C LEU A 144 -17.05 -2.60 -5.95
N LEU A 145 -17.06 -1.52 -5.17
CA LEU A 145 -18.16 -1.22 -4.26
C LEU A 145 -19.49 -1.07 -5.01
N ARG A 146 -19.48 -0.47 -6.22
CA ARG A 146 -20.68 -0.28 -7.04
C ARG A 146 -21.24 -1.57 -7.61
N GLU A 147 -20.35 -2.50 -7.97
CA GLU A 147 -20.72 -3.76 -8.61
C GLU A 147 -21.14 -4.84 -7.62
N ARG A 148 -20.86 -4.65 -6.33
CA ARG A 148 -21.15 -5.67 -5.30
C ARG A 148 -22.65 -5.70 -4.99
N PRO A 149 -23.28 -6.88 -4.95
CA PRO A 149 -24.72 -7.02 -4.67
C PRO A 149 -25.18 -6.36 -3.36
N GLY A 150 -24.28 -6.23 -2.37
CA GLY A 150 -24.59 -5.57 -1.11
C GLY A 150 -24.77 -4.05 -1.18
N PHE A 151 -24.38 -3.43 -2.30
CA PHE A 151 -24.33 -1.97 -2.47
C PHE A 151 -24.84 -1.50 -3.84
N SER A 152 -24.98 -2.38 -4.84
CA SER A 152 -25.39 -2.05 -6.21
C SER A 152 -26.70 -1.25 -6.26
N ASP A 153 -27.63 -1.54 -5.35
CA ASP A 153 -28.93 -0.86 -5.29
C ASP A 153 -28.82 0.64 -4.93
N LEU A 154 -27.68 1.08 -4.39
CA LEU A 154 -27.38 2.48 -4.09
C LEU A 154 -26.88 3.26 -5.31
N TYR A 155 -26.67 2.61 -6.45
CA TYR A 155 -26.10 3.22 -7.65
C TYR A 155 -27.03 3.14 -8.86
N GLU A 156 -27.00 4.19 -9.67
CA GLU A 156 -27.62 4.30 -10.99
C GLU A 156 -26.53 4.23 -12.06
N HIS A 157 -26.80 3.49 -13.14
CA HIS A 157 -25.90 3.35 -14.28
C HIS A 157 -26.53 4.04 -15.49
N GLU A 158 -25.85 5.06 -15.99
CA GLU A 158 -26.20 5.77 -17.21
C GLU A 158 -25.16 5.43 -18.27
N TYR A 159 -25.61 4.91 -19.42
CA TYR A 159 -24.73 4.62 -20.54
C TYR A 159 -24.81 5.75 -21.55
N ASP A 160 -23.67 6.38 -21.82
CA ASP A 160 -23.53 7.39 -22.87
C ASP A 160 -23.02 6.72 -24.14
N ALA A 161 -23.92 6.55 -25.10
CA ALA A 161 -23.64 5.96 -26.40
C ALA A 161 -22.70 6.82 -27.26
N ALA A 162 -22.62 8.14 -27.04
CA ALA A 162 -21.78 9.04 -27.83
C ALA A 162 -20.31 8.94 -27.42
N THR A 163 -20.03 8.75 -26.13
CA THR A 163 -18.66 8.58 -25.60
C THR A 163 -18.27 7.13 -25.39
N ASN A 164 -19.18 6.18 -25.65
CA ASN A 164 -19.01 4.75 -25.36
C ASN A 164 -18.56 4.53 -23.90
N SER A 165 -19.15 5.30 -22.98
CA SER A 165 -18.76 5.32 -21.57
C SER A 165 -19.97 5.09 -20.65
N SER A 166 -19.72 4.50 -19.48
CA SER A 166 -20.75 4.37 -18.45
C SER A 166 -20.45 5.32 -17.31
N ILE A 167 -21.44 6.13 -16.96
CA ILE A 167 -21.41 6.98 -15.78
C ILE A 167 -22.20 6.25 -14.71
N THR A 168 -21.55 5.98 -13.58
CA THR A 168 -22.23 5.44 -12.39
C THR A 168 -22.34 6.54 -11.36
N ARG A 169 -23.57 6.85 -10.94
CA ARG A 169 -23.85 7.86 -9.91
C ARG A 169 -24.50 7.18 -8.71
N VAL A 170 -24.27 7.72 -7.52
CA VAL A 170 -25.09 7.34 -6.36
C VAL A 170 -26.52 7.79 -6.68
N LYS A 171 -27.51 6.91 -6.48
CA LYS A 171 -28.91 7.26 -6.71
C LYS A 171 -29.23 8.52 -5.92
N SER A 172 -29.66 9.57 -6.61
CA SER A 172 -30.11 10.77 -5.92
C SER A 172 -31.47 10.46 -5.31
N CYS A 173 -31.51 10.11 -4.02
CA CYS A 173 -32.79 10.03 -3.33
C CYS A 173 -33.47 11.40 -3.38
N PRO A 174 -34.80 11.49 -3.60
CA PRO A 174 -35.53 12.74 -3.38
C PRO A 174 -35.28 13.17 -1.93
N GLY A 175 -34.58 14.30 -1.75
CA GLY A 175 -34.08 14.76 -0.46
C GLY A 175 -32.80 14.06 -0.04
N MET A 176 -31.66 14.43 -0.66
CA MET A 176 -30.32 13.99 -0.27
C MET A 176 -30.24 13.89 1.26
N PRO A 177 -30.15 12.68 1.83
CA PRO A 177 -29.99 12.56 3.27
C PRO A 177 -28.72 13.34 3.61
N ASN A 178 -28.81 14.30 4.54
CA ASN A 178 -27.60 14.99 4.96
C ASN A 178 -26.57 13.95 5.45
N PRO A 179 -25.26 14.26 5.49
CA PRO A 179 -24.23 13.29 5.87
C PRO A 179 -24.49 12.56 7.20
N VAL A 180 -25.23 13.17 8.13
CA VAL A 180 -25.67 12.58 9.40
C VAL A 180 -26.76 11.52 9.20
N THR A 181 -27.70 11.75 8.28
CA THR A 181 -28.73 10.78 7.95
C THR A 181 -28.13 9.56 7.24
N GLU A 182 -27.21 9.77 6.29
CA GLU A 182 -26.49 8.67 5.63
C GLU A 182 -25.68 7.83 6.62
N TYR A 183 -24.99 8.48 7.57
CA TYR A 183 -24.29 7.80 8.64
C TYR A 183 -25.23 6.92 9.49
N LYS A 184 -26.48 7.34 9.70
CA LYS A 184 -27.47 6.59 10.50
C LYS A 184 -28.12 5.45 9.73
N THR A 185 -28.42 5.63 8.44
CA THR A 185 -29.18 4.66 7.65
C THR A 185 -28.29 3.69 6.86
N HIS A 186 -27.11 4.14 6.42
CA HIS A 186 -26.19 3.41 5.54
C HIS A 186 -24.75 3.46 6.07
N ARG A 187 -24.57 3.26 7.39
CA ARG A 187 -23.29 3.40 8.09
C ARG A 187 -22.13 2.63 7.44
N LEU A 188 -22.36 1.39 6.99
CA LEU A 188 -21.35 0.59 6.30
C LEU A 188 -20.88 1.28 5.01
N TRP A 189 -21.82 1.61 4.12
CA TRP A 189 -21.53 2.28 2.86
C TRP A 189 -20.87 3.64 3.08
N TRP A 190 -21.40 4.45 4.01
CA TRP A 190 -20.84 5.74 4.38
C TRP A 190 -19.38 5.61 4.84
N CYS A 191 -19.09 4.62 5.68
CA CYS A 191 -17.73 4.40 6.18
C CYS A 191 -16.77 3.99 5.06
N LEU A 192 -17.19 3.08 4.18
CA LEU A 192 -16.37 2.64 3.04
C LEU A 192 -16.14 3.79 2.05
N GLY A 193 -17.18 4.59 1.76
CA GLY A 193 -17.05 5.78 0.92
C GLY A 193 -16.04 6.79 1.48
N ASN A 194 -16.09 7.05 2.79
CA ASN A 194 -15.13 7.96 3.44
C ASN A 194 -13.71 7.38 3.52
N LEU A 195 -13.55 6.05 3.59
CA LEU A 195 -12.22 5.42 3.47
C LEU A 195 -11.62 5.62 2.07
N LEU A 196 -12.46 5.73 1.04
CA LEU A 196 -12.06 5.93 -0.35
C LEU A 196 -11.99 7.42 -0.74
N ALA A 197 -12.18 8.34 0.22
CA ALA A 197 -11.99 9.77 -0.02
C ALA A 197 -10.54 10.07 -0.43
N GLU A 198 -10.35 11.19 -1.12
CA GLU A 198 -9.04 11.64 -1.59
C GLU A 198 -8.02 11.64 -0.45
N TYR A 199 -6.93 10.90 -0.66
CA TYR A 199 -5.96 10.58 0.38
C TYR A 199 -5.27 11.83 0.96
N GLU A 200 -5.03 12.82 0.11
CA GLU A 200 -4.36 14.08 0.47
C GLU A 200 -5.29 15.17 0.99
N ASN A 201 -6.60 14.92 1.01
CA ASN A 201 -7.57 15.92 1.47
C ASN A 201 -7.43 16.15 2.99
N PRO A 202 -7.09 17.38 3.45
CA PRO A 202 -6.89 17.67 4.87
C PRO A 202 -8.20 17.64 5.67
N SER A 203 -9.35 17.77 5.01
CA SER A 203 -10.68 17.79 5.65
C SER A 203 -11.29 16.38 5.80
N ARG A 204 -10.57 15.32 5.43
CA ARG A 204 -11.06 13.95 5.55
C ARG A 204 -11.07 13.46 7.00
N PHE A 205 -11.93 12.50 7.29
CA PHE A 205 -11.86 11.79 8.57
C PHE A 205 -10.54 11.00 8.70
N PRO A 206 -9.90 10.98 9.89
CA PRO A 206 -8.71 10.17 10.12
C PRO A 206 -8.97 8.68 9.84
N TYR A 207 -8.06 8.00 9.17
CA TYR A 207 -8.22 6.57 8.85
C TYR A 207 -8.41 5.71 10.09
N ALA A 208 -7.66 6.00 11.16
CA ALA A 208 -7.81 5.28 12.43
C ALA A 208 -9.24 5.38 12.99
N MET A 209 -9.87 6.55 12.87
CA MET A 209 -11.26 6.76 13.28
C MET A 209 -12.22 5.95 12.39
N LEU A 210 -12.06 6.03 11.07
CA LEU A 210 -12.90 5.29 10.12
C LEU A 210 -12.79 3.78 10.30
N PHE A 211 -11.58 3.24 10.49
CA PHE A 211 -11.40 1.82 10.78
C PHE A 211 -12.04 1.42 12.11
N GLY A 212 -11.97 2.26 13.14
CA GLY A 212 -12.67 2.03 14.40
C GLY A 212 -14.20 2.02 14.25
N ILE A 213 -14.75 2.95 13.46
CA ILE A 213 -16.19 2.99 13.14
C ILE A 213 -16.61 1.74 12.37
N LEU A 214 -15.81 1.31 11.39
CA LEU A 214 -16.08 0.12 10.59
C LEU A 214 -16.08 -1.14 11.45
N ASP A 215 -15.07 -1.32 12.30
CA ASP A 215 -14.95 -2.48 13.19
C ASP A 215 -16.12 -2.55 14.18
N ASP A 216 -16.44 -1.43 14.84
CA ASP A 216 -17.59 -1.33 15.75
C ASP A 216 -18.91 -1.65 15.03
N HIS A 217 -19.09 -1.11 13.81
CA HIS A 217 -20.28 -1.36 13.02
C HIS A 217 -20.39 -2.83 12.63
N LEU A 218 -19.33 -3.46 12.11
CA LEU A 218 -19.35 -4.88 11.72
C LEU A 218 -19.62 -5.80 12.92
N ARG A 219 -19.08 -5.46 14.09
CA ARG A 219 -19.29 -6.22 15.33
C ARG A 219 -20.73 -6.16 15.83
N THR A 220 -21.38 -5.01 15.71
CA THR A 220 -22.74 -4.76 16.24
C THR A 220 -23.85 -5.03 15.23
N SER A 221 -23.54 -5.11 13.94
CA SER A 221 -24.53 -5.24 12.88
C SER A 221 -25.12 -6.65 12.72
N SER A 222 -26.21 -6.74 11.96
CA SER A 222 -26.85 -8.01 11.62
C SER A 222 -25.95 -8.88 10.72
N ALA A 223 -26.25 -10.18 10.66
CA ALA A 223 -25.54 -11.10 9.77
C ALA A 223 -25.69 -10.71 8.29
N ASN A 224 -26.84 -10.15 7.89
CA ASN A 224 -27.06 -9.69 6.52
C ASN A 224 -26.20 -8.47 6.18
N GLU A 225 -26.05 -7.53 7.11
CA GLU A 225 -25.18 -6.36 6.90
C GLU A 225 -23.71 -6.78 6.78
N ARG A 226 -23.25 -7.69 7.66
CA ARG A 226 -21.89 -8.25 7.56
C ARG A 226 -21.64 -8.98 6.25
N LYS A 227 -22.64 -9.70 5.71
CA LYS A 227 -22.53 -10.43 4.43
C LYS A 227 -22.32 -9.51 3.22
N LYS A 228 -22.65 -8.21 3.32
CA LYS A 228 -22.28 -7.24 2.28
C LYS A 228 -20.77 -7.10 2.13
N MET A 229 -20.02 -7.42 3.18
CA MET A 229 -18.57 -7.51 3.19
C MET A 229 -18.15 -8.94 2.88
N ASP A 230 -18.04 -9.26 1.60
CA ASP A 230 -17.58 -10.57 1.16
C ASP A 230 -16.06 -10.71 1.29
N GLY A 231 -15.55 -11.92 1.07
CA GLY A 231 -14.12 -12.21 1.18
C GLY A 231 -13.25 -11.35 0.27
N ILE A 232 -13.73 -11.00 -0.92
CA ILE A 232 -12.99 -10.17 -1.88
C ILE A 232 -12.90 -8.73 -1.34
N MET A 233 -14.01 -8.19 -0.82
CA MET A 233 -14.01 -6.86 -0.22
C MET A 233 -13.07 -6.80 0.99
N TYR A 234 -13.13 -7.78 1.91
CA TYR A 234 -12.21 -7.84 3.04
C TYR A 234 -10.75 -7.87 2.60
N GLU A 235 -10.42 -8.69 1.61
CA GLU A 235 -9.07 -8.79 1.08
C GLU A 235 -8.58 -7.45 0.51
N ARG A 236 -9.41 -6.78 -0.30
CA ARG A 236 -9.07 -5.51 -0.96
C ARG A 236 -8.95 -4.36 0.02
N PHE A 237 -9.86 -4.26 0.99
CA PHE A 237 -9.78 -3.25 2.04
C PHE A 237 -8.62 -3.49 3.00
N THR A 238 -8.20 -4.75 3.20
CA THR A 238 -7.02 -5.06 4.00
C THR A 238 -5.73 -4.65 3.30
N ASP A 239 -5.62 -4.90 1.99
CA ASP A 239 -4.52 -4.38 1.18
C ASP A 239 -4.47 -2.85 1.25
N PHE A 240 -5.62 -2.20 1.08
CA PHE A 240 -5.74 -0.75 1.18
C PHE A 240 -5.32 -0.21 2.56
N ALA A 241 -5.82 -0.80 3.64
CA ALA A 241 -5.44 -0.43 5.01
C ALA A 241 -3.92 -0.58 5.24
N THR A 242 -3.31 -1.61 4.66
CA THR A 242 -1.86 -1.80 4.70
C THR A 242 -1.12 -0.63 4.06
N MET A 243 -1.58 -0.16 2.90
CA MET A 243 -0.97 0.95 2.18
C MET A 243 -1.08 2.26 2.97
N ILE A 244 -2.25 2.52 3.54
CA ILE A 244 -2.45 3.66 4.44
C ILE A 244 -1.46 3.61 5.61
N LYS A 245 -1.29 2.45 6.25
CA LYS A 245 -0.39 2.29 7.40
C LYS A 245 1.08 2.49 7.01
N LEU A 246 1.49 1.99 5.84
CA LEU A 246 2.82 2.24 5.28
C LEU A 246 3.06 3.74 5.07
N ALA A 247 2.10 4.43 4.45
CA ALA A 247 2.23 5.85 4.16
C ALA A 247 2.23 6.72 5.44
N GLU A 248 1.37 6.41 6.42
CA GLU A 248 1.40 7.05 7.74
C GLU A 248 2.78 6.88 8.39
N ALA A 249 3.32 5.66 8.41
CA ALA A 249 4.61 5.36 9.02
C ALA A 249 5.77 6.14 8.36
N LEU A 250 5.74 6.30 7.04
CA LEU A 250 6.73 7.09 6.31
C LEU A 250 6.63 8.58 6.65
N ARG A 251 5.42 9.14 6.70
CA ARG A 251 5.19 10.55 7.07
C ARG A 251 5.62 10.88 8.51
N PHE A 252 5.64 9.89 9.39
CA PHE A 252 6.17 10.02 10.74
C PHE A 252 7.70 9.87 10.84
N HIS A 253 8.40 9.55 9.74
CA HIS A 253 9.86 9.52 9.73
C HIS A 253 10.45 10.89 10.10
N ARG A 254 11.50 10.88 10.93
CA ARG A 254 12.25 12.08 11.33
C ARG A 254 13.75 11.80 11.25
N PRO A 255 14.57 12.71 10.70
CA PRO A 255 14.21 13.99 10.06
C PRO A 255 13.22 13.84 8.88
N SER A 256 12.43 14.88 8.60
CA SER A 256 11.49 14.84 7.48
C SER A 256 12.24 14.83 6.14
N TYR A 257 11.59 14.34 5.09
CA TYR A 257 12.12 14.32 3.73
C TYR A 257 11.14 15.01 2.78
N ALA A 258 11.64 15.50 1.66
CA ALA A 258 10.78 15.99 0.58
C ALA A 258 10.10 14.82 -0.13
N LYS A 259 8.76 14.82 -0.14
CA LYS A 259 7.98 13.91 -0.97
C LYS A 259 8.32 14.13 -2.44
N ARG A 260 8.55 13.03 -3.17
CA ARG A 260 8.78 13.07 -4.63
C ARG A 260 7.48 12.83 -5.38
N GLN A 261 7.39 13.38 -6.58
CA GLN A 261 6.27 13.10 -7.46
C GLN A 261 6.47 11.76 -8.17
N PRO A 262 5.40 10.96 -8.37
CA PRO A 262 5.49 9.69 -9.08
C PRO A 262 6.11 9.83 -10.47
N ASP A 263 5.82 10.92 -11.19
CA ASP A 263 6.36 11.15 -12.54
C ASP A 263 7.87 11.38 -12.55
N ASP A 264 8.41 12.06 -11.55
CA ASP A 264 9.86 12.19 -11.38
C ASP A 264 10.53 10.85 -11.11
N CYS A 265 9.88 10.00 -10.31
CA CYS A 265 10.41 8.68 -9.96
C CYS A 265 10.43 7.75 -11.17
N LYS A 266 9.38 7.78 -12.01
CA LYS A 266 9.30 7.03 -13.27
C LYS A 266 10.47 7.30 -14.22
N VAL A 267 10.99 8.54 -14.21
CA VAL A 267 12.12 8.94 -15.07
C VAL A 267 13.47 8.64 -14.42
N LYS A 268 13.60 8.91 -13.12
CA LYS A 268 14.90 8.88 -12.41
C LYS A 268 15.24 7.53 -11.80
N ASP A 269 14.26 6.66 -11.56
CA ASP A 269 14.46 5.41 -10.85
C ASP A 269 14.24 4.18 -11.75
N ASP A 270 15.31 3.40 -11.91
CA ASP A 270 15.33 2.13 -12.67
C ASP A 270 14.58 1.00 -11.93
N ARG A 271 14.45 1.07 -10.61
CA ARG A 271 14.08 -0.09 -9.78
C ARG A 271 12.74 -0.71 -10.21
N LEU A 272 12.61 -2.02 -9.93
CA LEU A 272 11.58 -2.89 -10.50
C LEU A 272 10.15 -2.33 -10.42
N GLY A 273 9.78 -1.72 -9.28
CA GLY A 273 8.46 -1.10 -9.10
C GLY A 273 8.19 0.02 -10.11
N TRP A 274 9.16 0.91 -10.29
CA TRP A 274 9.06 2.06 -11.18
C TRP A 274 9.05 1.69 -12.66
N ARG A 275 9.93 0.76 -13.08
CA ARG A 275 9.90 0.20 -14.45
C ARG A 275 8.51 -0.34 -14.81
N ARG A 276 7.89 -1.09 -13.90
CA ARG A 276 6.56 -1.69 -14.13
C ARG A 276 5.45 -0.66 -14.17
N ILE A 277 5.52 0.36 -13.33
CA ILE A 277 4.59 1.49 -13.36
C ILE A 277 4.64 2.23 -14.70
N CYS A 278 5.85 2.50 -15.22
CA CYS A 278 6.03 3.12 -16.53
C CYS A 278 5.40 2.28 -17.65
N LEU A 279 5.59 0.97 -17.60
CA LEU A 279 5.03 0.03 -18.56
C LEU A 279 3.49 -0.03 -18.50
N ALA A 280 2.91 -0.05 -17.29
CA ALA A 280 1.46 -0.12 -17.09
C ALA A 280 0.73 1.13 -17.62
N ASN A 281 1.30 2.32 -17.40
CA ASN A 281 0.71 3.58 -17.87
C ASN A 281 0.82 3.76 -19.38
N ASN A 282 1.93 3.34 -19.99
CA ASN A 282 2.15 3.51 -21.42
C ASN A 282 1.48 2.43 -22.27
N ARG A 283 1.15 1.27 -21.69
CA ARG A 283 0.56 0.13 -22.41
C ARG A 283 -0.36 -0.69 -21.49
N PRO A 284 -1.66 -0.32 -21.36
CA PRO A 284 -2.63 -1.12 -20.61
C PRO A 284 -2.69 -2.60 -21.07
N TYR A 285 -2.34 -2.86 -22.34
CA TYR A 285 -2.22 -4.19 -22.94
C TYR A 285 -1.08 -5.07 -22.39
N ILE A 286 -0.08 -4.55 -21.67
CA ILE A 286 1.00 -5.37 -21.09
C ILE A 286 0.44 -6.32 -20.04
N SER A 287 -0.50 -5.83 -19.23
CA SER A 287 -1.17 -6.61 -18.21
C SER A 287 -1.97 -7.77 -18.85
N TRP A 288 -2.66 -7.50 -19.96
CA TRP A 288 -3.37 -8.51 -20.75
C TRP A 288 -2.44 -9.50 -21.47
N ARG A 289 -1.31 -9.04 -22.00
CA ARG A 289 -0.28 -9.91 -22.60
C ARG A 289 0.35 -10.83 -21.57
N ALA A 290 0.64 -10.33 -20.37
CA ALA A 290 1.14 -11.15 -19.26
C ALA A 290 0.10 -12.18 -18.81
N ALA A 291 -1.18 -11.79 -18.73
CA ALA A 291 -2.26 -12.73 -18.45
C ALA A 291 -2.37 -13.81 -19.54
N ASN A 292 -2.23 -13.47 -20.82
CA ASN A 292 -2.23 -14.44 -21.92
C ASN A 292 -0.98 -15.33 -21.95
N ALA A 293 0.21 -14.78 -21.68
CA ALA A 293 1.44 -15.55 -21.55
C ALA A 293 1.33 -16.55 -20.41
N LEU A 294 0.77 -16.15 -19.28
CA LEU A 294 0.51 -17.03 -18.14
C LEU A 294 -0.56 -18.09 -18.46
N ARG A 295 -1.63 -17.76 -19.19
CA ARG A 295 -2.59 -18.75 -19.69
C ARG A 295 -1.92 -19.79 -20.59
N ASN A 296 -1.02 -19.35 -21.46
CA ASN A 296 -0.28 -20.25 -22.34
C ASN A 296 0.65 -21.15 -21.53
N PHE A 297 1.31 -20.62 -20.49
CA PHE A 297 2.12 -21.40 -19.56
C PHE A 297 1.29 -22.40 -18.73
N GLN A 298 0.10 -22.04 -18.23
CA GLN A 298 -0.76 -22.99 -17.53
C GLN A 298 -1.23 -24.15 -18.41
N LYS A 299 -1.36 -23.91 -19.72
CA LYS A 299 -1.73 -24.94 -20.69
C LYS A 299 -0.56 -25.85 -21.08
N THR A 300 0.69 -25.48 -20.78
CA THR A 300 1.84 -26.36 -21.05
C THR A 300 2.01 -27.36 -19.91
N ASN A 301 1.93 -28.65 -20.25
CA ASN A 301 2.16 -29.69 -19.27
C ASN A 301 3.60 -29.65 -18.77
N PRO A 302 3.85 -29.72 -17.44
CA PRO A 302 5.19 -29.84 -16.93
C PRO A 302 5.84 -31.15 -17.44
N PRO A 303 7.15 -31.15 -17.74
CA PRO A 303 7.82 -32.32 -18.25
C PRO A 303 7.84 -33.43 -17.18
N ALA A 304 7.15 -34.54 -17.45
CA ALA A 304 6.98 -35.67 -16.54
C ALA A 304 7.45 -36.99 -17.18
N GLY A 305 7.84 -37.95 -16.34
CA GLY A 305 8.34 -39.28 -16.79
C GLY A 305 9.83 -39.30 -17.13
N GLY A 306 10.28 -40.37 -17.80
CA GLY A 306 11.68 -40.56 -18.17
C GLY A 306 12.16 -39.52 -19.19
N LYS A 307 13.45 -39.11 -19.09
CA LYS A 307 14.12 -38.11 -19.95
C LYS A 307 14.30 -38.58 -21.41
N CYS A 308 13.19 -38.79 -22.10
CA CYS A 308 13.11 -39.18 -23.51
C CYS A 308 12.81 -37.97 -24.40
N GLY A 309 12.76 -38.16 -25.72
CA GLY A 309 12.47 -37.07 -26.67
C GLY A 309 11.15 -36.32 -26.39
N LYS A 310 10.12 -37.01 -25.91
CA LYS A 310 8.84 -36.39 -25.49
C LYS A 310 8.99 -35.49 -24.26
N TRP A 311 9.85 -35.89 -23.32
CA TRP A 311 10.19 -35.08 -22.15
C TRP A 311 10.92 -33.79 -22.56
N LEU A 312 11.86 -33.89 -23.50
CA LEU A 312 12.62 -32.73 -23.99
C LEU A 312 11.72 -31.71 -24.71
N GLN A 313 10.77 -32.19 -25.53
CA GLN A 313 9.77 -31.34 -26.18
C GLN A 313 8.85 -30.66 -25.17
N ALA A 314 8.39 -31.38 -24.14
CA ALA A 314 7.60 -30.80 -23.06
C ALA A 314 8.40 -29.77 -22.25
N TYR A 315 9.68 -30.04 -21.98
CA TYR A 315 10.58 -29.10 -21.32
C TYR A 315 10.79 -27.83 -22.15
N GLN A 316 11.06 -27.93 -23.45
CA GLN A 316 11.22 -26.78 -24.34
C GLN A 316 9.93 -25.95 -24.44
N ALA A 317 8.77 -26.59 -24.62
CA ALA A 317 7.49 -25.89 -24.65
C ALA A 317 7.19 -25.16 -23.32
N ASN A 318 7.51 -25.79 -22.19
CA ASN A 318 7.36 -25.19 -20.86
C ASN A 318 8.35 -24.02 -20.65
N HIS A 319 9.61 -24.19 -21.07
CA HIS A 319 10.65 -23.16 -21.00
C HIS A 319 10.33 -21.95 -21.89
N ASP A 320 9.89 -22.17 -23.13
CA ASP A 320 9.50 -21.10 -24.06
C ASP A 320 8.28 -20.31 -23.54
N ALA A 321 7.33 -21.00 -22.92
CA ALA A 321 6.18 -20.35 -22.28
C ALA A 321 6.59 -19.54 -21.05
N LEU A 322 7.55 -20.03 -20.25
CA LEU A 322 8.11 -19.30 -19.12
C LEU A 322 8.91 -18.06 -19.56
N GLN A 323 9.72 -18.18 -20.61
CA GLN A 323 10.48 -17.05 -21.19
C GLN A 323 9.57 -15.94 -21.71
N LYS A 324 8.40 -16.28 -22.26
CA LYS A 324 7.41 -15.29 -22.73
C LYS A 324 6.65 -14.60 -21.60
N LEU A 325 6.65 -15.18 -20.39
CA LEU A 325 5.99 -14.63 -19.21
C LEU A 325 6.86 -13.57 -18.51
N TRP A 326 8.17 -13.80 -18.45
CA TRP A 326 9.15 -12.92 -17.80
C TRP A 326 9.57 -11.75 -18.68
#